data_AF-A0A8I0TWH3-F1
#
_entry.id   AF-A0A8I0TWH3-F1
#
_cell.length_a   1.000
_cell.length_b   1.000
_cell.length_c   1.000
_cell.angle_alpha   90.00
_cell.angle_beta   90.00
_cell.angle_gamma   90.00
#
_symmetry.space_group_name_H-M   'P 1'
#
loop_
_entity.id
_entity.type
_entity.pdbx_description
1 polymer ?
#
loop_
_entity_poly.entity_id
_entity_poly.type
_entity_poly.pdbx_seq_one_letter_code
_entity_poly.pdbx_strand_id
1 'polypeptide(L)'
;MNRLLRVRSLAALACDLRTAACTASTKAFVILDGTLLPIDRIAADRPFYSGKHEKHGMNVQIITDPAGRLVWASPALSGAVRYIKAARTHGIIDALEEAGVECWADKGYRGAGGTVRLPYWGRWETLSTGSRLSTARMQGSLRSSSRPWPPSRPAGSCASCDVPRLASPAWFRPSSPCI
;
A
#
# COMPACT_ATOMS: atom_id res chain seq x y z
N MET A 1 -10.08 17.92 29.88
CA MET A 1 -10.42 16.55 29.45
C MET A 1 -10.96 16.57 28.02
N ASN A 2 -10.40 15.72 27.16
CA ASN A 2 -10.91 15.24 25.86
C ASN A 2 -11.00 16.19 24.65
N ARG A 3 -9.89 16.29 23.89
CA ARG A 3 -9.90 16.40 22.42
C ARG A 3 -8.80 15.51 21.82
N LEU A 4 -9.02 14.20 21.81
CA LEU A 4 -8.30 13.30 20.91
C LEU A 4 -9.19 13.06 19.70
N LEU A 5 -8.91 13.84 18.65
CA LEU A 5 -9.51 13.68 17.33
C LEU A 5 -9.26 12.24 16.86
N ARG A 6 -10.36 11.50 16.67
CA ARG A 6 -10.39 10.21 15.97
C ARG A 6 -9.80 10.42 14.58
N VAL A 7 -8.54 10.04 14.37
CA VAL A 7 -8.05 9.70 13.04
C VAL A 7 -8.79 8.42 12.65
N ARG A 8 -9.94 8.55 11.97
CA ARG A 8 -10.51 7.43 11.23
C ARG A 8 -9.55 7.15 10.08
N SER A 9 -8.67 6.17 10.25
CA SER A 9 -7.84 5.65 9.16
C SER A 9 -8.74 5.32 7.97
N LEU A 10 -8.38 5.78 6.77
CA LEU A 10 -8.99 5.37 5.50
C LEU A 10 -9.01 3.83 5.32
N ALA A 11 -8.23 3.10 6.10
CA ALA A 11 -8.27 1.63 6.22
C ALA A 11 -9.67 1.07 6.55
N ALA A 12 -10.57 1.83 7.18
CA ALA A 12 -11.93 1.36 7.48
C ALA A 12 -12.83 1.21 6.23
N LEU A 13 -12.38 1.70 5.07
CA LEU A 13 -13.05 1.53 3.76
C LEU A 13 -12.19 0.72 2.77
N ALA A 14 -11.01 0.26 3.17
CA ALA A 14 -10.16 -0.58 2.33
C ALA A 14 -10.71 -2.01 2.33
N CYS A 15 -10.69 -2.66 1.16
CA CYS A 15 -11.00 -4.10 1.10
C CYS A 15 -10.04 -4.87 2.00
N ASP A 16 -10.50 -6.01 2.52
CA ASP A 16 -9.63 -6.87 3.33
C ASP A 16 -8.42 -7.33 2.49
N LEU A 17 -7.31 -7.61 3.17
CA LEU A 17 -6.05 -7.96 2.52
C LEU A 17 -6.18 -9.20 1.62
N ARG A 18 -7.06 -10.15 1.96
CA ARG A 18 -7.26 -11.37 1.18
C ARG A 18 -8.00 -11.07 -0.12
N THR A 19 -9.05 -10.25 -0.08
CA THR A 19 -9.72 -9.73 -1.29
C THR A 19 -8.78 -8.91 -2.15
N ALA A 20 -7.91 -8.11 -1.53
CA ALA A 20 -6.85 -7.40 -2.25
C ALA A 20 -5.86 -8.38 -2.92
N ALA A 21 -5.46 -9.44 -2.24
CA ALA A 21 -4.58 -10.48 -2.80
C ALA A 21 -5.23 -11.23 -3.96
N CYS A 22 -6.52 -11.55 -3.87
CA CYS A 22 -7.29 -12.09 -5.00
C CYS A 22 -7.39 -11.10 -6.18
N THR A 23 -7.53 -9.80 -5.90
CA THR A 23 -7.50 -8.78 -6.95
C THR A 23 -6.10 -8.70 -7.58
N ALA A 24 -5.06 -8.81 -6.76
CA ALA A 24 -3.65 -8.78 -7.17
C ALA A 24 -3.26 -9.99 -8.03
N SER A 25 -3.86 -11.17 -7.82
CA SER A 25 -3.55 -12.36 -8.62
C SER A 25 -4.04 -12.27 -10.07
N THR A 26 -4.93 -11.32 -10.37
CA THR A 26 -5.29 -10.97 -11.77
C THR A 26 -4.25 -10.08 -12.46
N LYS A 27 -3.20 -9.65 -11.75
CA LYS A 27 -2.14 -8.78 -12.25
C LYS A 27 -0.88 -9.59 -12.56
N ALA A 28 -0.06 -9.07 -13.47
CA ALA A 28 1.22 -9.69 -13.81
C ALA A 28 2.19 -9.74 -12.61
N PHE A 29 2.16 -8.70 -11.78
CA PHE A 29 2.86 -8.60 -10.51
C PHE A 29 2.25 -7.44 -9.71
N VAL A 30 2.63 -7.30 -8.45
CA VAL A 30 2.34 -6.12 -7.64
C VAL A 30 3.61 -5.49 -7.09
N ILE A 31 3.51 -4.24 -6.65
CA ILE A 31 4.60 -3.52 -5.99
C ILE A 31 4.19 -3.28 -4.54
N LEU A 32 5.05 -3.69 -3.60
CA LEU A 32 4.92 -3.43 -2.18
C LEU A 32 5.87 -2.29 -1.80
N ASP A 33 5.28 -1.19 -1.31
CA ASP A 33 6.03 -0.05 -0.81
C ASP A 33 5.63 0.32 0.63
N GLY A 34 6.59 0.85 1.37
CA GLY A 34 6.41 1.26 2.76
C GLY A 34 6.55 2.77 2.88
N THR A 35 5.45 3.46 3.15
CA THR A 35 5.41 4.92 3.21
C THR A 35 5.34 5.41 4.66
N LEU A 36 6.23 6.34 5.02
CA LEU A 36 6.18 7.04 6.30
C LEU A 36 5.34 8.32 6.14
N LEU A 37 4.15 8.32 6.74
CA LEU A 37 3.29 9.49 6.83
C LEU A 37 3.75 10.38 7.98
N PRO A 38 4.16 11.63 7.75
CA PRO A 38 4.62 12.52 8.81
C PRO A 38 3.48 12.84 9.78
N ILE A 39 3.79 12.88 11.07
CA ILE A 39 2.87 13.32 12.12
C ILE A 39 3.55 14.34 13.02
N ASP A 40 2.74 15.19 13.64
CA ASP A 40 3.23 16.12 14.66
C ASP A 40 3.82 15.35 15.85
N ARG A 41 4.76 16.00 16.52
CA ARG A 41 5.42 15.45 17.71
C ARG A 41 4.38 15.16 18.79
N ILE A 42 4.31 13.91 19.24
CA ILE A 42 3.39 13.47 20.30
C ILE A 42 4.23 13.13 21.53
N ALA A 43 3.79 13.54 22.73
CA ALA A 43 4.59 13.39 23.97
C ALA A 43 5.10 11.96 24.26
N ALA A 44 4.47 10.92 23.70
CA ALA A 44 4.96 9.54 23.66
C ALA A 44 5.86 9.30 22.42
N ASP A 45 6.99 10.01 22.35
CA ASP A 45 7.74 10.31 21.12
C ASP A 45 8.43 9.10 20.46
N ARG A 46 9.06 8.24 21.27
CA ARG A 46 10.04 7.25 20.77
C ARG A 46 9.48 6.22 19.77
N PRO A 47 8.28 5.65 19.94
CA PRO A 47 7.75 4.67 18.99
C PRO A 47 7.49 5.25 17.60
N PHE A 48 7.15 6.54 17.48
CA PHE A 48 6.80 7.16 16.20
C PHE A 48 7.99 7.78 15.49
N TYR A 49 9.12 7.95 16.17
CA TYR A 49 10.35 8.46 15.57
C TYR A 49 10.98 7.43 14.64
N SER A 50 11.06 7.75 13.36
CA SER A 50 11.78 6.94 12.39
C SER A 50 13.23 7.40 12.28
N GLY A 51 14.16 6.65 12.85
CA GLY A 51 15.60 6.97 12.75
C GLY A 51 16.12 7.03 11.30
N LYS A 52 15.49 6.32 10.36
CA LYS A 52 15.84 6.38 8.93
C LYS A 52 15.54 7.76 8.32
N HIS A 53 14.45 8.39 8.75
CA HIS A 53 13.93 9.62 8.15
C HIS A 53 14.08 10.83 9.07
N GLU A 54 14.62 10.62 10.28
CA GLU A 54 14.80 11.61 11.35
C GLU A 54 13.53 12.41 11.67
N LYS A 55 12.37 11.76 11.51
CA LYS A 55 11.04 12.36 11.60
C LYS A 55 10.08 11.45 12.35
N HIS A 56 9.12 12.06 13.04
CA HIS A 56 7.97 11.36 13.58
C HIS A 56 6.99 11.02 12.46
N GLY A 57 6.47 9.81 12.47
CA GLY A 57 5.51 9.40 11.48
C GLY A 57 4.83 8.08 11.79
N MET A 58 3.87 7.76 10.95
CA MET A 58 3.18 6.48 10.89
C MET A 58 3.62 5.72 9.65
N ASN A 59 3.99 4.47 9.81
CA ASN A 59 4.35 3.59 8.71
C ASN A 59 3.10 2.91 8.14
N VAL A 60 2.84 3.08 6.86
CA VAL A 60 1.75 2.43 6.11
C VAL A 60 2.35 1.61 4.97
N GLN A 61 1.92 0.36 4.82
CA GLN A 61 2.29 -0.47 3.69
C GLN A 61 1.28 -0.30 2.57
N ILE A 62 1.75 -0.21 1.34
CA ILE A 62 0.95 0.03 0.15
C ILE A 62 1.24 -1.08 -0.85
N ILE A 63 0.19 -1.68 -1.40
CA ILE A 63 0.26 -2.58 -2.55
C ILE A 63 -0.31 -1.86 -3.75
N THR A 64 0.46 -1.76 -4.83
CA THR A 64 0.02 -1.19 -6.10
C THR A 64 0.16 -2.18 -7.24
N ASP A 65 -0.63 -1.99 -8.28
CA ASP A 65 -0.48 -2.75 -9.53
C ASP A 65 0.62 -2.16 -10.42
N PRO A 66 0.97 -2.81 -11.53
CA PRO A 66 1.99 -2.31 -12.45
C PRO A 66 1.66 -0.96 -13.06
N ALA A 67 0.42 -0.49 -13.03
CA ALA A 67 0.05 0.84 -13.51
C ALA A 67 0.14 1.91 -12.41
N GLY A 68 0.62 1.55 -11.21
CA GLY A 68 0.68 2.43 -10.04
C GLY A 68 -0.67 2.63 -9.36
N ARG A 69 -1.71 1.85 -9.70
CA ARG A 69 -3.02 1.97 -9.05
C ARG A 69 -2.97 1.29 -7.69
N LEU A 70 -3.52 1.96 -6.69
CA LEU A 70 -3.65 1.43 -5.35
C LEU A 70 -4.53 0.17 -5.36
N VAL A 71 -3.96 -0.96 -4.93
CA VAL A 71 -4.69 -2.22 -4.71
C VAL A 71 -5.09 -2.30 -3.24
N TRP A 72 -4.19 -1.93 -2.33
CA TRP A 72 -4.45 -2.01 -0.89
C TRP A 72 -3.50 -1.13 -0.07
N ALA A 73 -3.97 -0.71 1.11
CA ALA A 73 -3.16 0.01 2.10
C ALA A 73 -3.37 -0.57 3.50
N SER A 74 -2.29 -0.72 4.26
CA SER A 74 -2.34 -1.27 5.61
C SER A 74 -2.89 -0.28 6.63
N PRO A 75 -3.43 -0.77 7.76
CA PRO A 75 -3.52 0.03 8.96
C PRO A 75 -2.15 0.61 9.33
N ALA A 76 -2.16 1.82 9.87
CA ALA A 76 -0.96 2.55 10.21
C ALA A 76 -0.25 1.95 11.44
N LEU A 77 1.04 1.67 11.32
CA LEU A 77 1.94 1.29 12.42
C LEU A 77 2.83 2.47 12.81
N SER A 78 3.58 2.35 13.91
CA SER A 78 4.50 3.42 14.31
C SER A 78 5.69 3.54 13.36
N GLY A 79 6.19 4.76 13.15
CA GLY A 79 7.26 5.08 12.20
C GLY A 79 8.63 4.44 12.49
N ALA A 80 8.85 3.97 13.72
CA ALA A 80 10.05 3.21 14.08
C ALA A 80 10.04 1.76 13.57
N VAL A 81 8.87 1.23 13.18
CA VAL A 81 8.74 -0.16 12.71
C VAL A 81 9.40 -0.29 11.34
N ARG A 82 10.37 -1.22 11.22
CA ARG A 82 11.00 -1.57 9.95
C ARG A 82 9.98 -2.16 8.97
N TYR A 83 10.10 -1.83 7.69
CA TYR A 83 9.15 -2.26 6.65
C TYR A 83 8.88 -3.76 6.62
N ILE A 84 9.93 -4.61 6.62
CA ILE A 84 9.73 -6.06 6.70
C ILE A 84 8.93 -6.52 7.93
N LYS A 85 9.13 -5.87 9.08
CA LYS A 85 8.38 -6.17 10.30
C LYS A 85 6.92 -5.75 10.12
N ALA A 86 6.67 -4.56 9.56
CA ALA A 86 5.33 -4.09 9.26
C ALA A 86 4.59 -5.04 8.30
N ALA A 87 5.24 -5.47 7.21
CA ALA A 87 4.64 -6.41 6.26
C ALA A 87 4.28 -7.76 6.89
N ARG A 88 5.14 -8.30 7.75
CA ARG A 88 4.84 -9.54 8.52
C ARG A 88 3.71 -9.33 9.52
N THR A 89 3.73 -8.22 10.26
CA THR A 89 2.64 -7.88 11.21
C THR A 89 1.29 -7.82 10.51
N HIS A 90 1.25 -7.37 9.27
CA HIS A 90 0.02 -7.28 8.48
C HIS A 90 -0.30 -8.54 7.67
N GLY A 91 0.53 -9.58 7.70
CA GLY A 91 0.31 -10.82 6.92
C GLY A 91 0.41 -10.63 5.40
N ILE A 92 1.08 -9.57 4.92
CA ILE A 92 1.14 -9.24 3.49
C ILE A 92 1.90 -10.31 2.71
N ILE A 93 3.02 -10.78 3.28
CA ILE A 93 3.88 -11.76 2.63
C ILE A 93 3.11 -13.07 2.45
N ASP A 94 2.49 -13.54 3.53
CA ASP A 94 1.72 -14.79 3.53
C ASP A 94 0.53 -14.70 2.57
N ALA A 95 -0.21 -13.59 2.59
CA ALA A 95 -1.35 -13.40 1.69
C ALA A 95 -0.96 -13.37 0.19
N LEU A 96 0.18 -12.76 -0.15
CA LEU A 96 0.67 -12.73 -1.53
C LEU A 96 1.25 -14.09 -1.96
N GLU A 97 1.86 -14.82 -1.03
CA GLU A 97 2.37 -16.18 -1.27
C GLU A 97 1.22 -17.17 -1.47
N GLU A 98 0.19 -17.15 -0.61
CA GLU A 98 -1.02 -17.97 -0.75
C GLU A 98 -1.76 -17.70 -2.06
N ALA A 99 -1.79 -16.44 -2.51
CA ALA A 99 -2.41 -16.05 -3.77
C ALA A 99 -1.50 -16.29 -5.00
N GLY A 100 -0.26 -16.75 -4.80
CA GLY A 100 0.70 -17.02 -5.88
C GLY A 100 1.14 -15.79 -6.68
N VAL A 101 1.07 -14.60 -6.09
CA VAL A 101 1.30 -13.34 -6.79
C VAL A 101 2.76 -12.92 -6.69
N GLU A 102 3.41 -12.69 -7.83
CA GLU A 102 4.76 -12.11 -7.84
C GLU A 102 4.73 -10.66 -7.32
N CYS A 103 5.55 -10.37 -6.32
CA CYS A 103 5.58 -9.06 -5.65
C CYS A 103 6.97 -8.45 -5.74
N TRP A 104 7.08 -7.19 -6.18
CA TRP A 104 8.33 -6.43 -6.17
C TRP A 104 8.36 -5.47 -5.00
N ALA A 105 9.48 -5.39 -4.27
CA ALA A 105 9.59 -4.51 -3.11
C ALA A 105 10.97 -3.85 -2.99
N ASP A 106 11.07 -2.80 -2.19
CA ASP A 106 12.32 -2.09 -1.92
C ASP A 106 13.28 -2.89 -1.00
N LYS A 107 14.52 -2.42 -0.86
CA LYS A 107 15.54 -3.08 -0.01
C LYS A 107 15.16 -3.20 1.48
N GLY A 108 14.17 -2.43 1.93
CA GLY A 108 13.62 -2.47 3.29
C GLY A 108 12.88 -3.76 3.60
N TYR A 109 12.50 -4.53 2.58
CA TYR A 109 11.84 -5.83 2.68
C TYR A 109 12.81 -7.03 2.57
N ARG A 110 14.12 -6.78 2.71
CA ARG A 110 15.13 -7.85 2.72
C ARG A 110 14.85 -8.88 3.80
N GLY A 111 14.74 -10.14 3.35
CA GLY A 111 14.37 -11.29 4.18
C GLY A 111 12.87 -11.60 4.18
N ALA A 112 12.07 -10.95 3.33
CA ALA A 112 10.62 -11.20 3.25
C ALA A 112 10.33 -12.67 2.95
N GLY A 113 10.99 -13.26 1.94
CA GLY A 113 10.72 -14.64 1.51
C GLY A 113 9.51 -14.74 0.57
N GLY A 114 9.05 -15.96 0.34
CA GLY A 114 7.88 -16.25 -0.50
C GLY A 114 7.99 -15.71 -1.92
N THR A 115 6.96 -15.02 -2.37
CA THR A 115 6.85 -14.42 -3.71
C THR A 115 7.48 -13.03 -3.83
N VAL A 116 8.06 -12.48 -2.76
CA VAL A 116 8.63 -11.14 -2.74
C VAL A 116 10.03 -11.12 -3.36
N ARG A 117 10.17 -10.35 -4.44
CA ARG A 117 11.39 -10.10 -5.20
C ARG A 117 11.92 -8.72 -4.92
N LEU A 118 13.23 -8.64 -4.72
CA LEU A 118 13.94 -7.40 -4.43
C LEU A 118 14.93 -7.10 -5.56
N PRO A 119 15.20 -5.83 -5.87
CA PRO A 119 16.31 -5.48 -6.74
C PRO A 119 17.60 -5.94 -6.08
N TYR A 120 18.50 -6.53 -6.87
CA TYR A 120 19.82 -6.88 -6.36
C TYR A 120 20.60 -5.61 -6.03
N TRP A 121 21.36 -5.65 -4.94
CA TRP A 121 22.24 -4.56 -4.51
C TRP A 121 23.68 -5.05 -4.34
N GLY A 122 24.57 -4.62 -5.25
CA GLY A 122 26.00 -4.94 -5.32
C GLY A 122 26.63 -4.34 -6.59
N ARG A 123 27.95 -4.50 -6.80
CA ARG A 123 28.60 -4.01 -8.04
C ARG A 123 27.96 -4.71 -9.24
N TRP A 124 27.54 -3.96 -10.25
CA TRP A 124 26.86 -4.53 -11.42
C TRP A 124 27.68 -5.63 -12.11
N GLU A 125 29.00 -5.55 -12.02
CA GLU A 125 29.98 -6.48 -12.57
C GLU A 125 30.00 -7.84 -11.85
N THR A 126 29.70 -7.89 -10.55
CA THR A 126 29.71 -9.13 -9.73
C THR A 126 28.35 -9.83 -9.69
N LEU A 127 27.36 -9.31 -10.41
CA LEU A 127 26.05 -9.94 -10.58
C LEU A 127 26.17 -11.24 -11.37
N SER A 128 25.62 -12.33 -10.82
CA SER A 128 25.28 -13.50 -11.63
C SER A 128 24.26 -13.12 -12.71
N THR A 129 24.27 -13.83 -13.84
CA THR A 129 23.37 -13.57 -14.98
C THR A 129 21.90 -13.51 -14.54
N GLY A 130 21.46 -14.40 -13.65
CA GLY A 130 20.09 -14.42 -13.12
C GLY A 130 19.72 -13.19 -12.27
N SER A 131 20.63 -12.70 -11.44
CA SER A 131 20.42 -11.50 -10.62
C SER A 131 20.41 -10.22 -11.46
N ARG A 132 21.17 -10.20 -12.56
CA ARG A 132 21.20 -9.09 -13.52
C ARG A 132 19.89 -9.03 -14.32
N LEU A 133 19.37 -10.18 -14.76
CA LEU A 133 18.10 -10.29 -15.48
C LEU A 133 16.89 -9.91 -14.62
N SER A 134 16.86 -10.31 -13.35
CA SER A 134 15.77 -9.94 -12.42
C SER A 134 15.76 -8.44 -12.12
N THR A 135 16.92 -7.84 -11.88
CA THR A 135 17.04 -6.38 -11.66
C THR A 135 16.68 -5.59 -12.92
N ALA A 136 17.12 -6.06 -14.10
CA ALA A 136 16.75 -5.46 -15.38
C ALA A 136 15.25 -5.59 -15.67
N ARG A 137 14.64 -6.75 -15.36
CA ARG A 137 13.19 -6.96 -15.45
C ARG A 137 12.45 -6.00 -14.52
N MET A 138 12.90 -5.82 -13.28
CA MET A 138 12.33 -4.86 -12.34
C MET A 138 12.42 -3.42 -12.87
N GLN A 139 13.60 -2.99 -13.32
CA GLN A 139 13.77 -1.64 -13.86
C GLN A 139 12.98 -1.42 -15.15
N GLY A 140 12.92 -2.41 -16.04
CA GLY A 140 12.10 -2.37 -17.24
C GLY A 140 10.61 -2.23 -16.92
N SER A 141 10.15 -2.96 -15.89
CA SER A 141 8.77 -2.92 -15.42
C SER A 141 8.41 -1.61 -14.71
N LEU A 142 9.32 -1.08 -13.90
CA LEU A 142 9.18 0.25 -13.28
C LEU A 142 9.25 1.38 -14.33
N ARG A 143 10.02 1.21 -15.40
CA ARG A 143 10.09 2.18 -16.51
C ARG A 143 8.88 2.13 -17.44
N SER A 144 8.33 0.96 -17.72
CA SER A 144 7.11 0.84 -18.53
C SER A 144 5.90 1.44 -17.81
N SER A 145 5.84 1.27 -16.49
CA SER A 145 4.79 1.80 -15.61
C SER A 145 4.87 3.31 -15.35
N SER A 146 6.07 3.90 -15.46
CA SER A 146 6.29 5.35 -15.25
C SER A 146 6.25 6.19 -16.52
N ARG A 147 5.91 5.64 -17.69
CA ARG A 147 5.67 6.44 -18.91
C ARG A 147 4.41 7.30 -18.71
N PRO A 148 4.44 8.60 -19.05
CA PRO A 148 3.22 9.42 -19.08
C PRO A 148 2.21 8.76 -20.02
N TRP A 149 1.00 8.52 -19.51
CA TRP A 149 -0.09 8.04 -20.35
C TRP A 149 -0.49 9.12 -21.36
N PRO A 150 -0.83 8.75 -22.61
CA PRO A 150 -1.48 9.68 -23.52
C PRO A 150 -2.81 10.15 -22.89
N PRO A 151 -3.24 11.39 -23.16
CA PRO A 151 -4.50 11.90 -22.62
C PRO A 151 -5.64 10.96 -22.98
N SER A 152 -6.46 10.62 -21.99
CA SER A 152 -7.64 9.77 -22.15
C SER A 152 -8.59 10.41 -23.17
N ARG A 153 -8.92 9.67 -24.24
CA ARG A 153 -10.08 9.99 -25.07
C ARG A 153 -11.33 9.88 -24.19
N PRO A 154 -12.31 10.80 -24.30
CA PRO A 154 -13.55 10.71 -23.54
C PRO A 154 -14.24 9.36 -23.83
N ALA A 155 -14.60 8.67 -22.75
CA ALA A 155 -15.26 7.37 -22.82
C ALA A 155 -16.62 7.50 -23.51
N GLY A 156 -16.83 6.72 -24.58
CA GLY A 156 -18.16 6.46 -25.11
C GLY A 156 -19.00 5.77 -24.02
N SER A 157 -20.25 6.21 -23.89
CA SER A 157 -21.19 5.72 -22.88
C SER A 157 -21.45 4.22 -23.04
N CYS A 158 -21.15 3.43 -22.01
CA CYS A 158 -21.76 2.12 -21.84
C CYS A 158 -23.06 2.29 -21.03
N ALA A 159 -24.19 2.19 -21.73
CA ALA A 159 -25.49 2.00 -21.11
C ALA A 159 -25.57 0.59 -20.49
N SER A 160 -26.27 0.49 -19.36
CA SER A 160 -26.59 -0.73 -18.59
C SER A 160 -25.54 -1.22 -17.57
N CYS A 161 -25.48 -0.51 -16.44
CA CYS A 161 -25.22 -1.13 -15.14
C CYS A 161 -26.20 -0.48 -14.14
N ASP A 162 -27.38 -1.07 -13.96
CA ASP A 162 -28.33 -0.66 -12.92
C ASP A 162 -27.69 -0.90 -11.54
N VAL A 163 -27.46 0.19 -10.80
CA VAL A 163 -27.07 0.15 -9.39
C VAL A 163 -28.33 0.35 -8.54
N PRO A 164 -28.76 -0.62 -7.71
CA PRO A 164 -29.87 -0.40 -6.82
C PRO A 164 -29.54 0.70 -5.80
N ARG A 165 -30.43 1.69 -5.74
CA ARG A 165 -30.39 2.84 -4.84
C ARG A 165 -30.58 2.36 -3.40
N LEU A 166 -29.48 2.20 -2.65
CA LEU A 166 -29.54 1.94 -1.20
C LEU A 166 -30.25 3.10 -0.49
N ALA A 167 -31.33 2.77 0.20
CA ALA A 167 -32.07 3.67 1.07
C ALA A 167 -31.17 4.19 2.21
N SER A 168 -31.24 5.50 2.45
CA SER A 168 -30.53 6.18 3.54
C SER A 168 -30.99 5.67 4.92
N PRO A 169 -30.08 5.43 5.89
CA PRO A 169 -30.49 5.12 7.26
C PRO A 169 -31.08 6.37 7.93
N ALA A 170 -32.29 6.22 8.46
CA ALA A 170 -33.02 7.24 9.19
C ALA A 170 -32.45 7.46 10.60
N TRP A 171 -31.38 8.24 10.74
CA TRP A 171 -30.97 8.79 12.03
C TRP A 171 -30.42 10.22 11.86
N PHE A 172 -31.33 11.15 11.64
CA PHE A 172 -31.12 12.58 11.90
C PHE A 172 -32.48 13.17 12.31
N ARG A 173 -32.71 13.32 13.63
CA ARG A 173 -33.71 14.23 14.18
C ARG A 173 -32.96 15.31 14.95
N PRO A 174 -32.88 16.56 14.47
CA PRO A 174 -32.40 17.65 15.30
C PRO A 174 -33.49 17.99 16.33
N SER A 175 -33.14 17.96 17.61
CA SER A 175 -33.94 18.50 18.71
C SER A 175 -34.00 20.02 18.62
N SER A 176 -35.21 20.57 18.71
CA SER A 176 -35.50 22.00 18.78
C SER A 176 -34.80 22.69 19.97
N PRO A 177 -34.49 23.99 19.88
CA PRO A 177 -33.95 24.75 21.00
C PRO A 177 -35.05 25.15 21.99
N CYS A 178 -34.73 25.10 23.28
CA CYS A 178 -35.48 25.77 24.34
C CYS A 178 -34.80 27.10 24.67
N ILE A 179 -35.64 28.09 24.98
CA ILE A 179 -35.42 29.50 25.35
C ILE A 179 -35.43 30.46 24.17
#